data_AF-A0A938FUF9-F1
#
_entry.id   AF-A0A938FUF9-F1
#
_cell.length_a   1.000
_cell.length_b   1.000
_cell.length_c   1.000
_cell.angle_alpha   90.00
_cell.angle_beta   90.00
_cell.angle_gamma   90.00
#
_symmetry.space_group_name_H-M   'P 1'
#
loop_
_entity.id
_entity.type
_entity.pdbx_description
1 polymer ?
#
loop_
_entity_poly.entity_id
_entity_poly.type
_entity_poly.pdbx_seq_one_letter_code
_entity_poly.pdbx_strand_id
1 'polypeptide(L)'
;MSGTETSRRLFLLAGTAAAGRLLGKVTGEEVLYVGGTVTSLPEATPGAVDIKNEEKLVFSSDKGGFDIAYARIKTIEYGQKAGRRVGVAIVINVWALFSKKRKHFLTLGYDDAAGKPQGVVLEIGKGRAKTFIAILEARSGKKVEYESEEAKKHVHG
;
A
#
# COMPACT_ATOMS: atom_id res chain seq x y z
N MET A 1 -65.06 -15.01 -23.20
CA MET A 1 -63.88 -15.16 -24.09
C MET A 1 -63.04 -13.91 -23.87
N SER A 2 -62.07 -13.98 -22.94
CA SER A 2 -60.62 -14.02 -23.21
C SER A 2 -60.13 -12.76 -23.93
N GLY A 3 -59.22 -11.93 -23.42
CA GLY A 3 -58.40 -11.98 -22.23
C GLY A 3 -57.69 -10.62 -22.04
N THR A 4 -57.35 -10.30 -20.80
CA THR A 4 -56.54 -9.14 -20.41
C THR A 4 -55.06 -9.44 -20.66
N GLU A 5 -54.37 -8.62 -21.46
CA GLU A 5 -52.92 -8.73 -21.66
C GLU A 5 -52.18 -7.56 -20.98
N THR A 6 -51.63 -7.88 -19.82
CA THR A 6 -50.80 -7.07 -18.96
C THR A 6 -49.33 -7.22 -19.38
N SER A 7 -48.56 -6.13 -19.27
CA SER A 7 -47.09 -6.10 -19.12
C SER A 7 -46.24 -5.96 -20.38
N ARG A 8 -45.59 -4.80 -20.51
CA ARG A 8 -44.23 -4.72 -21.06
C ARG A 8 -43.39 -3.84 -20.13
N ARG A 9 -42.61 -4.49 -19.26
CA ARG A 9 -41.55 -3.88 -18.47
C ARG A 9 -40.36 -3.63 -19.39
N LEU A 10 -39.95 -2.38 -19.58
CA LEU A 10 -38.74 -2.03 -20.32
C LEU A 10 -37.60 -1.83 -19.31
N PHE A 11 -36.66 -2.78 -19.25
CA PHE A 11 -35.39 -2.64 -18.56
C PHE A 11 -34.40 -1.93 -19.50
N LEU A 12 -34.00 -0.71 -19.16
CA LEU A 12 -32.86 -0.03 -19.78
C LEU A 12 -31.59 -0.40 -19.01
N LEU A 13 -30.77 -1.28 -19.60
CA LEU A 13 -29.38 -1.49 -19.18
C LEU A 13 -28.56 -0.24 -19.57
N ALA A 14 -28.13 0.54 -18.58
CA ALA A 14 -27.08 1.53 -18.76
C ALA A 14 -25.73 0.80 -18.75
N GLY A 15 -25.04 0.79 -19.89
CA GLY A 15 -23.70 0.25 -20.03
C GLY A 15 -22.67 1.14 -19.35
N THR A 16 -21.96 0.61 -18.34
CA THR A 16 -20.76 1.21 -17.78
C THR A 16 -19.56 0.87 -18.67
N ALA A 17 -19.03 1.88 -19.36
CA ALA A 17 -17.76 1.78 -20.07
C ALA A 17 -16.62 1.58 -19.07
N ALA A 18 -15.94 0.43 -19.14
CA ALA A 18 -14.70 0.19 -18.44
C ALA A 18 -13.56 0.95 -19.15
N ALA A 19 -13.15 2.08 -18.60
CA ALA A 19 -11.94 2.77 -19.02
C ALA A 19 -10.70 1.97 -18.57
N GLY A 20 -10.18 1.11 -19.45
CA GLY A 20 -8.89 0.45 -19.24
C GLY A 20 -7.76 1.48 -19.28
N ARG A 21 -7.11 1.72 -18.13
CA ARG A 21 -5.95 2.62 -18.03
C ARG A 21 -4.73 1.96 -18.66
N LEU A 22 -4.11 2.65 -19.63
CA LEU A 22 -2.76 2.34 -20.12
C LEU A 22 -1.78 2.48 -18.95
N LEU A 23 -1.18 1.38 -18.51
CA LEU A 23 -0.12 1.39 -17.50
C LEU A 23 1.18 1.86 -18.16
N GLY A 24 1.43 3.16 -18.10
CA GLY A 24 2.73 3.73 -18.41
C GLY A 24 3.81 3.11 -17.51
N LYS A 25 5.03 2.95 -18.05
CA LYS A 25 6.22 2.47 -17.33
C LYS A 25 6.33 3.20 -15.99
N VAL A 26 6.07 2.51 -14.88
CA VAL A 26 5.99 3.13 -13.56
C VAL A 26 7.34 3.76 -13.21
N THR A 27 7.35 5.08 -13.08
CA THR A 27 8.49 5.83 -12.53
C THR A 27 8.42 5.70 -11.02
N GLY A 28 9.23 4.82 -10.42
CA GLY A 28 9.20 4.60 -8.97
C GLY A 28 10.36 3.73 -8.48
N GLU A 29 10.49 3.64 -7.16
CA GLU A 29 11.47 2.76 -6.52
C GLU A 29 10.89 1.35 -6.44
N GLU A 30 11.63 0.33 -6.90
CA GLU A 30 11.19 -1.06 -6.81
C GLU A 30 11.05 -1.50 -5.35
N VAL A 31 9.89 -2.08 -5.03
CA VAL A 31 9.55 -2.63 -3.72
C VAL A 31 8.70 -3.89 -3.88
N LEU A 32 8.50 -4.60 -2.79
CA LEU A 32 7.48 -5.64 -2.70
C LEU A 32 6.35 -5.17 -1.78
N TYR A 33 5.11 -5.19 -2.27
CA TYR A 33 3.94 -5.17 -1.40
C TYR A 33 3.86 -6.51 -0.67
N VAL A 34 4.15 -6.50 0.62
CA VAL A 34 4.15 -7.71 1.43
C VAL A 34 2.73 -8.11 1.78
N GLY A 35 1.90 -7.13 2.15
CA GLY A 35 0.51 -7.33 2.53
C GLY A 35 -0.03 -6.15 3.33
N GLY A 36 -1.22 -6.31 3.90
CA GLY A 36 -1.93 -5.24 4.59
C GLY A 36 -3.43 -5.34 4.39
N THR A 37 -4.11 -4.20 4.46
CA THR A 37 -5.57 -4.13 4.36
C THR A 37 -6.09 -3.88 2.95
N VAL A 38 -5.20 -3.76 1.95
CA VAL A 38 -5.57 -3.60 0.54
C VAL A 38 -5.98 -4.97 -0.03
N THR A 39 -7.25 -5.32 0.10
CA THR A 39 -7.80 -6.65 -0.27
C THR A 39 -7.86 -6.91 -1.77
N SER A 40 -7.85 -5.87 -2.60
CA SER A 40 -7.85 -5.98 -4.07
C SER A 40 -6.49 -6.34 -4.67
N LEU A 41 -5.42 -6.30 -3.86
CA LEU A 41 -4.05 -6.56 -4.30
C LEU A 41 -3.52 -7.82 -3.60
N PRO A 42 -3.07 -8.85 -4.34
CA PRO A 42 -2.48 -10.03 -3.72
C PRO A 42 -1.26 -9.70 -2.86
N GLU A 43 -1.08 -10.39 -1.75
CA GLU A 43 0.15 -10.32 -0.94
C GLU A 43 1.37 -10.75 -1.75
N ALA A 44 2.56 -10.34 -1.30
CA ALA A 44 3.83 -10.57 -1.98
C ALA A 44 3.83 -10.15 -3.47
N THR A 45 3.24 -9.00 -3.77
CA THR A 45 3.18 -8.44 -5.14
C THR A 45 4.35 -7.49 -5.39
N PRO A 46 5.25 -7.79 -6.35
CA PRO A 46 6.28 -6.85 -6.78
C PRO A 46 5.66 -5.61 -7.43
N GLY A 47 6.27 -4.45 -7.23
CA GLY A 47 5.82 -3.23 -7.87
C GLY A 47 6.83 -2.11 -7.69
N ALA A 48 6.38 -0.90 -7.99
CA ALA A 48 7.16 0.31 -7.78
C ALA A 48 6.35 1.32 -6.97
N VAL A 49 7.07 2.07 -6.13
CA VAL A 49 6.49 3.17 -5.35
C VAL A 49 7.04 4.50 -5.82
N ASP A 50 6.15 5.40 -6.16
CA ASP A 50 6.43 6.82 -6.30
C ASP A 50 6.28 7.50 -4.94
N ILE A 51 7.42 7.81 -4.33
CA ILE A 51 7.52 8.67 -3.14
C ILE A 51 7.91 10.11 -3.48
N LYS A 52 7.96 10.48 -4.76
CA LYS A 52 8.32 11.84 -5.22
C LYS A 52 7.10 12.70 -5.49
N ASN A 53 5.95 12.11 -5.83
CA ASN A 53 4.67 12.83 -5.93
C ASN A 53 4.41 13.67 -4.68
N GLU A 54 4.06 14.95 -4.80
CA GLU A 54 4.04 15.90 -3.67
C GLU A 54 3.02 15.58 -2.56
N GLU A 55 1.88 14.97 -2.90
CA GLU A 55 0.74 14.83 -1.98
C GLU A 55 0.55 13.41 -1.46
N LYS A 56 1.02 12.41 -2.21
CA LYS A 56 0.73 11.01 -1.93
C LYS A 56 1.88 10.08 -2.26
N LEU A 57 1.99 9.00 -1.50
CA LEU A 57 2.74 7.82 -1.88
C LEU A 57 1.87 6.98 -2.84
N VAL A 58 2.41 6.58 -3.99
CA VAL A 58 1.68 5.76 -4.98
C VAL A 58 2.40 4.45 -5.21
N PHE A 59 1.77 3.33 -4.90
CA PHE A 59 2.23 1.99 -5.30
C PHE A 59 1.54 1.58 -6.60
N SER A 60 2.29 0.98 -7.51
CA SER A 60 1.75 0.44 -8.76
C SER A 60 2.43 -0.88 -9.15
N SER A 61 1.61 -1.83 -9.60
CA SER A 61 2.02 -3.12 -10.15
C SER A 61 1.11 -3.51 -11.33
N ASP A 62 1.49 -4.57 -12.05
CA ASP A 62 0.65 -5.21 -13.07
C ASP A 62 -0.66 -5.78 -12.49
N LYS A 63 -0.68 -6.11 -11.20
CA LYS A 63 -1.83 -6.66 -10.46
C LYS A 63 -2.71 -5.61 -9.78
N GLY A 64 -2.42 -4.33 -9.99
CA GLY A 64 -3.14 -3.20 -9.38
C GLY A 64 -2.25 -2.31 -8.53
N GLY A 65 -2.86 -1.44 -7.73
CA GLY A 65 -2.11 -0.49 -6.91
C GLY A 65 -2.96 0.21 -5.87
N PHE A 66 -2.32 1.08 -5.11
CA PHE A 66 -2.96 1.92 -4.10
C PHE A 66 -2.21 3.24 -3.97
N ASP A 67 -2.88 4.24 -3.41
CA ASP A 67 -2.23 5.48 -3.03
C ASP A 67 -2.61 5.89 -1.60
N ILE A 68 -1.67 6.55 -0.93
CA ILE A 68 -1.78 6.99 0.45
C ILE A 68 -1.40 8.46 0.49
N ALA A 69 -2.37 9.34 0.71
CA ALA A 69 -2.11 10.75 0.94
C ALA A 69 -1.24 10.91 2.20
N TYR A 70 -0.16 11.68 2.12
CA TYR A 70 0.77 11.83 3.25
C TYR A 70 0.07 12.40 4.50
N ALA A 71 -0.88 13.30 4.30
CA ALA A 71 -1.69 13.89 5.36
C ALA A 71 -2.56 12.86 6.13
N ARG A 72 -2.80 11.68 5.55
CA ARG A 72 -3.60 10.61 6.17
C ARG A 72 -2.76 9.55 6.88
N ILE A 73 -1.43 9.63 6.78
CA ILE A 73 -0.52 8.72 7.51
C ILE A 73 -0.57 9.04 9.01
N LYS A 74 -0.77 7.99 9.81
CA LYS A 74 -0.83 8.06 11.27
C LYS A 74 0.44 7.53 11.91
N THR A 75 0.99 6.45 11.36
CA THR A 75 2.17 5.77 11.89
C THR A 75 3.11 5.37 10.76
N ILE A 76 4.41 5.44 11.05
CA ILE A 76 5.47 4.97 10.18
C ILE A 76 6.35 4.07 11.04
N GLU A 77 6.54 2.82 10.64
CA GLU A 77 7.44 1.91 11.33
C GLU A 77 8.46 1.31 10.37
N TYR A 78 9.67 1.09 10.87
CA TYR A 78 10.74 0.46 10.12
C TYR A 78 11.41 -0.65 10.92
N GLY A 79 11.59 -1.82 10.30
CA GLY A 79 12.10 -3.01 10.96
C GLY A 79 12.75 -4.04 10.03
N GLN A 80 13.36 -5.05 10.65
CA GLN A 80 13.93 -6.21 9.95
C GLN A 80 12.93 -7.37 9.86
N LYS A 81 11.83 -7.30 10.61
CA LYS A 81 10.67 -8.19 10.53
C LYS A 81 9.49 -7.44 9.95
N ALA A 82 8.64 -8.14 9.20
CA ALA A 82 7.39 -7.55 8.74
C ALA A 82 6.54 -7.17 9.96
N GLY A 83 5.87 -6.02 9.88
CA GLY A 83 5.38 -5.22 11.00
C GLY A 83 4.83 -6.00 12.20
N ARG A 84 5.27 -5.62 13.40
CA ARG A 84 4.69 -6.08 14.67
C ARG A 84 3.63 -5.07 15.11
N ARG A 85 2.36 -5.37 14.80
CA ARG A 85 1.16 -4.73 15.38
C ARG A 85 1.18 -3.20 15.42
N VAL A 86 0.47 -2.58 14.47
CA VAL A 86 0.18 -1.14 14.51
C VAL A 86 -1.33 -0.93 14.53
N GLY A 87 -1.91 -0.61 15.70
CA GLY A 87 -3.27 -0.04 15.92
C GLY A 87 -4.53 -0.71 15.30
N VAL A 88 -4.38 -1.58 14.30
CA VAL A 88 -5.39 -2.12 13.37
C VAL A 88 -5.24 -3.65 13.26
N ALA A 89 -4.37 -4.27 14.07
CA ALA A 89 -4.14 -5.71 14.11
C ALA A 89 -3.73 -6.33 12.74
N ILE A 90 -2.83 -5.69 12.00
CA ILE A 90 -2.21 -6.30 10.82
C ILE A 90 -1.18 -7.34 11.30
N VAL A 91 -1.55 -8.62 11.28
CA VAL A 91 -0.63 -9.76 11.44
C VAL A 91 -0.37 -10.31 10.06
N ILE A 92 0.76 -9.93 9.45
CA ILE A 92 1.17 -10.54 8.18
C ILE A 92 2.01 -11.78 8.49
N ASN A 93 1.50 -12.94 8.08
CA ASN A 93 2.23 -14.20 8.12
C ASN A 93 3.22 -14.27 6.94
N VAL A 94 4.36 -13.60 7.07
CA VAL A 94 5.41 -13.61 6.03
C VAL A 94 6.21 -14.93 6.08
N TRP A 95 5.56 -16.04 5.73
CA TRP A 95 6.22 -17.34 5.61
C TRP A 95 7.03 -17.50 4.31
N ALA A 96 6.82 -16.63 3.32
CA ALA A 96 7.17 -16.94 1.93
C ALA A 96 8.44 -16.28 1.36
N LEU A 97 9.38 -15.77 2.17
CA LEU A 97 10.53 -15.05 1.60
C LEU A 97 11.81 -15.29 2.41
N PHE A 98 12.28 -16.55 2.45
CA PHE A 98 13.60 -16.89 2.96
C PHE A 98 14.69 -16.49 1.96
N SER A 99 15.06 -15.21 1.93
CA SER A 99 16.29 -14.74 1.28
C SER A 99 17.37 -14.55 2.35
N LYS A 100 18.61 -15.01 2.08
CA LYS A 100 19.77 -14.86 2.98
C LYS A 100 20.14 -13.39 3.31
N LYS A 101 19.42 -12.41 2.75
CA LYS A 101 19.65 -10.97 2.92
C LYS A 101 18.73 -10.41 4.00
N ARG A 102 19.26 -9.48 4.83
CA ARG A 102 18.46 -8.69 5.76
C ARG A 102 17.39 -7.93 4.98
N LYS A 103 16.16 -7.94 5.50
CA LYS A 103 15.02 -7.27 4.88
C LYS A 103 14.78 -5.92 5.54
N HIS A 104 14.21 -5.02 4.75
CA HIS A 104 13.89 -3.66 5.17
C HIS A 104 12.39 -3.48 5.03
N PHE A 105 11.65 -3.68 6.11
CA PHE A 105 10.21 -3.53 6.10
C PHE A 105 9.84 -2.13 6.55
N LEU A 106 8.94 -1.52 5.78
CA LEU A 106 8.27 -0.27 6.11
C LEU A 106 6.79 -0.56 6.26
N THR A 107 6.25 -0.27 7.45
CA THR A 107 4.82 -0.38 7.74
C THR A 107 4.22 1.01 7.84
N LEU A 108 3.13 1.25 7.12
CA LEU A 108 2.38 2.50 7.15
C LEU A 108 0.98 2.23 7.66
N GLY A 109 0.59 2.87 8.76
CA GLY A 109 -0.80 2.98 9.19
C GLY A 109 -1.39 4.30 8.73
N TYR A 110 -2.57 4.28 8.13
CA TYR A 110 -3.23 5.46 7.57
C TYR A 110 -4.76 5.34 7.63
N ASP A 111 -5.46 6.46 7.54
CA ASP A 111 -6.92 6.44 7.36
C ASP A 111 -7.27 6.45 5.86
N ASP A 112 -8.19 5.58 5.43
CA ASP A 112 -8.73 5.64 4.07
C ASP A 112 -9.62 6.88 3.84
N ALA A 113 -10.13 7.03 2.62
CA ALA A 113 -11.04 8.11 2.23
C ALA A 113 -12.20 8.32 3.22
N ALA A 114 -12.73 7.25 3.80
CA ALA A 114 -13.85 7.22 4.73
C ALA A 114 -13.44 7.37 6.21
N GLY A 115 -12.15 7.60 6.49
CA GLY A 115 -11.63 7.76 7.85
C GLY A 115 -11.41 6.44 8.59
N LYS A 116 -11.46 5.29 7.89
CA LYS A 116 -11.24 3.99 8.52
C LYS A 116 -9.75 3.67 8.58
N PRO A 117 -9.25 3.14 9.70
CA PRO A 117 -7.86 2.72 9.80
C PRO A 117 -7.52 1.61 8.80
N GLN A 118 -6.42 1.78 8.09
CA GLN A 118 -5.84 0.88 7.12
C GLN A 118 -4.34 0.74 7.39
N GLY A 119 -3.70 -0.23 6.73
CA GLY A 119 -2.25 -0.25 6.69
C GLY A 119 -1.67 -1.15 5.63
N VAL A 120 -0.42 -0.85 5.27
CA VAL A 120 0.35 -1.59 4.27
C VAL A 120 1.76 -1.88 4.79
N VAL A 121 2.33 -3.00 4.36
CA VAL A 121 3.73 -3.34 4.61
C VAL A 121 4.45 -3.49 3.27
N LEU A 122 5.55 -2.78 3.15
CA LEU A 122 6.43 -2.78 1.99
C LEU A 122 7.80 -3.34 2.37
N GLU A 123 8.33 -4.27 1.57
CA GLU A 123 9.76 -4.62 1.62
C GLU A 123 10.50 -3.72 0.64
N ILE A 124 11.45 -2.97 1.18
CA ILE A 124 12.22 -1.96 0.46
C ILE A 124 13.60 -2.52 0.12
N GLY A 125 14.12 -2.18 -1.07
CA GLY A 125 15.48 -2.51 -1.46
C GLY A 125 16.55 -1.95 -0.52
N LYS A 126 17.69 -2.66 -0.43
CA LYS A 126 18.86 -2.21 0.35
C LYS A 126 19.26 -0.78 -0.05
N GLY A 127 19.55 0.05 0.94
CA GLY A 127 20.03 1.43 0.74
C GLY A 127 18.93 2.46 0.44
N ARG A 128 17.66 2.05 0.31
CA ARG A 128 16.55 2.98 0.03
C ARG A 128 15.77 3.40 1.28
N ALA A 129 15.85 2.61 2.36
CA ALA A 129 15.13 2.85 3.62
C ALA A 129 15.28 4.29 4.16
N LYS A 130 16.51 4.83 4.17
CA LYS A 130 16.79 6.19 4.62
C LYS A 130 16.04 7.25 3.81
N THR A 131 15.96 7.06 2.49
CA THR A 131 15.27 8.00 1.59
C THR A 131 13.76 7.94 1.81
N PHE A 132 13.19 6.73 1.86
CA PHE A 132 11.78 6.54 2.17
C PHE A 132 11.39 7.20 3.49
N ILE A 133 12.12 6.88 4.56
CA ILE A 133 11.85 7.41 5.90
C ILE A 133 11.93 8.94 5.89
N ALA A 134 13.00 9.54 5.37
CA ALA A 134 13.16 10.98 5.35
C ALA A 134 12.01 11.69 4.63
N ILE A 135 11.61 11.18 3.47
CA ILE A 135 10.51 11.75 2.69
C ILE A 135 9.18 11.58 3.42
N LEU A 136 8.90 10.40 3.95
CA LEU A 136 7.66 10.12 4.67
C LEU A 136 7.53 10.97 5.93
N GLU A 137 8.60 11.12 6.72
CA GLU A 137 8.59 11.99 7.89
C GLU A 137 8.34 13.44 7.50
N ALA A 138 9.04 13.94 6.48
CA ALA A 138 8.92 15.32 6.03
C ALA A 138 7.51 15.65 5.52
N ARG A 139 6.89 14.73 4.77
CA ARG A 139 5.60 14.98 4.10
C ARG A 139 4.39 14.67 4.97
N SER A 140 4.49 13.70 5.87
CA SER A 140 3.39 13.34 6.78
C SER A 140 3.45 14.08 8.13
N GLY A 141 4.62 14.62 8.50
CA GLY A 141 4.87 15.16 9.84
C GLY A 141 4.92 14.08 10.94
N LYS A 142 4.93 12.79 10.58
CA LYS A 142 5.04 11.67 11.52
C LYS A 142 6.49 11.23 11.66
N LYS A 143 6.90 10.85 12.87
CA LYS A 143 8.22 10.26 13.10
C LYS A 143 8.17 8.75 12.89
N VAL A 144 9.25 8.19 12.35
CA VAL A 144 9.37 6.74 12.23
C VAL A 144 9.70 6.11 13.58
N GLU A 145 9.00 5.03 13.89
CA GLU A 145 9.33 4.14 14.99
C GLU A 145 10.19 2.99 14.47
N TYR A 146 11.25 2.67 15.20
CA TYR A 146 12.19 1.62 14.83
C TYR A 146 11.87 0.34 15.62
N GLU A 147 11.80 -0.80 14.93
CA GLU A 147 11.61 -2.12 15.60
C GLU A 147 12.70 -2.39 16.64
N SER A 148 13.92 -1.95 16.36
CA SER A 148 15.07 -2.12 17.24
C SER A 148 16.15 -1.05 17.00
N GLU A 149 17.07 -0.90 17.95
CA GLU A 149 18.22 -0.01 17.80
C GLU A 149 19.12 -0.42 16.62
N GLU A 150 19.21 -1.72 16.30
CA GLU A 150 19.89 -2.19 15.09
C GLU A 150 19.22 -1.67 13.83
N ALA A 151 17.88 -1.71 13.76
CA ALA A 151 17.14 -1.14 12.64
C ALA A 151 17.43 0.36 12.51
N LYS A 152 17.45 1.10 13.62
CA LYS A 152 17.76 2.53 13.65
C LYS A 152 19.17 2.84 13.13
N LYS A 153 20.18 2.08 13.57
CA LYS A 153 21.56 2.22 13.10
C LYS A 153 21.70 2.00 11.60
N HIS A 154 20.87 1.18 10.97
CA HIS A 154 20.92 0.99 9.51
C HIS A 154 20.38 2.17 8.69
N VAL A 155 19.68 3.10 9.33
CA VAL A 155 19.17 4.32 8.68
C VAL A 155 20.06 5.53 8.97
N HIS A 156 20.64 5.58 10.17
CA HIS A 156 21.37 6.74 10.67
C HIS A 156 22.89 6.55 10.82
N GLY A 157 23.38 5.30 10.86
CA GLY A 157 24.80 4.95 10.86
C GLY A 157 25.35 4.78 9.46
#